data_AF-A0A7C5Q4R0-F1
#
_entry.id   AF-A0A7C5Q4R0-F1
#
_cell.length_a   1.000
_cell.length_b   1.000
_cell.length_c   1.000
_cell.angle_alpha   90.00
_cell.angle_beta   90.00
_cell.angle_gamma   90.00
#
_symmetry.space_group_name_H-M   'P 1'
#
loop_
_entity.id
_entity.type
_entity.pdbx_description
1 polymer ?
#
loop_
_entity_poly.entity_id
_entity_poly.type
_entity_poly.pdbx_seq_one_letter_code
_entity_poly.pdbx_strand_id
1 'polypeptide(L)' 'MVLVQQKTLLVQKTSARRSYANGYKYCSRCRIYHLTDGVRCPYCGILLRNSPRKKKPSATSKYVRIEL' A
#
# COMPACT_ATOMS: atom_id res chain seq x y z
N MET A 1 -51.58 6.85 -1.13
CA MET A 1 -50.30 7.24 -1.76
C MET A 1 -49.25 7.31 -0.66
N VAL A 2 -48.37 6.31 -0.53
CA VAL A 2 -47.38 6.25 0.55
C VAL A 2 -46.02 6.69 0.01
N LEU A 3 -45.49 7.79 0.54
CA LEU A 3 -44.18 8.33 0.18
C LEU A 3 -43.09 7.57 0.96
N VAL A 4 -42.37 6.69 0.28
CA VAL A 4 -41.22 5.95 0.85
C VAL A 4 -39.98 6.84 0.79
N GLN A 5 -39.52 7.34 1.94
CA GLN A 5 -38.27 8.09 2.04
C GLN A 5 -37.07 7.12 2.01
N GLN A 6 -36.22 7.25 0.99
CA GLN A 6 -34.97 6.52 0.88
C GLN A 6 -33.87 7.26 1.65
N LYS A 7 -33.46 6.71 2.80
CA LYS A 7 -32.40 7.26 3.64
C LYS A 7 -31.04 6.90 3.02
N THR A 8 -30.40 7.87 2.37
CA THR A 8 -29.02 7.73 1.88
C THR A 8 -28.07 7.69 3.06
N LEU A 9 -27.66 6.49 3.46
CA LEU A 9 -26.55 6.30 4.40
C LEU A 9 -25.27 6.75 3.70
N LEU A 10 -24.81 7.96 4.00
CA LEU A 10 -23.47 8.42 3.63
C LEU A 10 -22.46 7.57 4.40
N VAL A 11 -22.12 6.41 3.85
CA VAL A 11 -21.04 5.55 4.36
C VAL A 11 -19.75 6.33 4.15
N GLN A 12 -19.41 7.17 5.12
CA GLN A 12 -18.07 7.70 5.27
C GLN A 12 -17.17 6.48 5.45
N LYS A 13 -16.54 6.06 4.35
CA LYS A 13 -15.59 4.96 4.32
C LYS A 13 -14.32 5.43 5.02
N THR A 14 -14.40 5.62 6.33
CA THR A 14 -13.24 5.66 7.23
C THR A 14 -12.69 4.25 7.33
N SER A 15 -12.25 3.68 6.20
CA SER A 15 -11.30 2.60 6.29
C SER A 15 -10.10 3.22 7.00
N ALA A 16 -9.88 2.85 8.26
CA ALA A 16 -8.58 2.96 8.90
C ALA A 16 -7.62 2.07 8.07
N ARG A 17 -7.27 2.54 6.88
CA ARG A 17 -6.49 1.80 5.90
C ARG A 17 -5.14 1.65 6.56
N ARG A 18 -4.75 0.40 6.81
CA ARG A 18 -3.39 0.06 7.21
C ARG A 18 -2.46 0.64 6.14
N SER A 19 -1.77 1.71 6.50
CA SER A 19 -1.03 2.56 5.59
C SER A 19 0.21 3.08 6.30
N TYR A 20 1.23 3.40 5.51
CA TYR A 20 2.49 3.94 6.04
C TYR A 20 2.28 5.25 6.81
N ALA A 21 1.29 6.06 6.41
CA ALA A 21 0.95 7.31 7.09
C ALA A 21 0.45 7.09 8.52
N ASN A 22 -0.17 5.94 8.79
CA ASN A 22 -0.67 5.57 10.11
C ASN A 22 0.37 4.78 10.93
N GLY A 23 1.66 4.83 10.57
CA GLY A 23 2.74 4.13 11.26
C GLY A 23 2.83 2.62 10.98
N TYR A 24 1.99 2.09 10.08
CA TYR A 24 2.06 0.68 9.71
C TYR A 24 3.25 0.40 8.80
N LYS A 25 3.98 -0.67 9.09
CA LYS A 25 5.07 -1.17 8.27
C LYS A 25 4.63 -2.39 7.47
N TYR A 26 5.12 -2.54 6.24
CA TYR A 26 4.66 -3.58 5.32
C TYR A 26 5.68 -4.70 5.14
N CYS A 27 5.26 -5.94 5.34
CA CYS A 27 6.06 -7.12 5.03
C CYS A 27 5.92 -7.50 3.56
N SER A 28 6.99 -7.45 2.75
CA SER A 28 6.95 -7.89 1.34
C SER A 28 6.74 -9.39 1.17
N ARG A 29 7.17 -10.21 2.13
CA ARG A 29 7.04 -11.67 2.07
C ARG A 29 5.65 -12.13 2.49
N CYS A 30 5.17 -11.70 3.66
CA CYS A 30 3.83 -12.03 4.15
C CYS A 30 2.71 -11.23 3.47
N ARG A 31 3.05 -10.13 2.79
CA ARG A 31 2.11 -9.21 2.12
C ARG A 31 1.10 -8.54 3.08
N ILE A 32 1.47 -8.40 4.36
CA ILE A 32 0.63 -7.85 5.44
C ILE A 32 1.27 -6.59 6.04
N TYR A 33 0.42 -5.69 6.53
CA TYR A 33 0.83 -4.54 7.33
C TYR A 33 0.84 -4.89 8.83
N HIS A 34 1.91 -4.50 9.51
CA HIS A 34 2.08 -4.67 10.95
C HIS A 34 2.22 -3.30 11.62
N LEU A 35 1.51 -3.12 12.73
CA LEU A 35 1.71 -1.98 13.63
C LEU A 35 2.65 -2.44 14.74
N THR A 36 3.95 -2.27 14.53
CA THR A 36 4.98 -2.78 15.43
C THR A 36 6.18 -1.82 15.43
N ASP A 37 6.75 -1.57 16.60
CA ASP A 37 7.97 -0.75 16.73
C ASP A 37 9.20 -1.46 16.14
N GLY A 38 9.17 -2.80 16.11
CA GLY A 38 10.20 -3.62 15.49
C GLY A 38 10.41 -3.35 14.00
N VAL A 39 11.63 -3.63 13.53
CA VAL A 39 12.03 -3.46 12.12
C VAL A 39 11.82 -4.77 11.33
N ARG A 40 11.76 -5.92 12.00
CA ARG A 40 11.57 -7.24 11.38
C ARG A 40 10.13 -7.74 11.51
N CYS A 41 9.69 -8.50 10.51
CA CYS A 41 8.39 -9.15 10.54
C CYS A 41 8.38 -10.25 11.62
N PRO A 42 7.36 -10.28 12.51
CA PRO A 42 7.28 -11.27 13.58
C PRO A 42 7.07 -12.71 13.08
N TYR A 43 6.58 -12.88 11.85
CA TYR A 43 6.29 -14.20 11.29
C TYR A 43 7.42 -14.76 10.44
N CYS A 44 8.06 -13.94 9.59
CA CYS A 44 9.05 -14.42 8.63
C CYS A 44 10.44 -13.78 8.76
N GLY A 45 10.64 -12.90 9.75
CA GLY A 45 11.93 -12.30 10.07
C GLY A 45 12.48 -11.28 9.07
N ILE A 46 11.83 -11.09 7.91
CA ILE A 46 12.33 -10.13 6.91
C ILE A 46 12.19 -8.69 7.41
N LEU A 47 12.99 -7.78 6.83
CA LEU A 47 12.87 -6.36 7.09
C LEU A 47 11.51 -5.83 6.61
N LEU A 48 10.78 -5.16 7.49
CA LEU A 48 9.54 -4.46 7.17
C LEU A 48 9.87 -3.18 6.39
N ARG A 49 9.04 -2.88 5.38
CA ARG A 49 9.14 -1.65 4.61
C ARG A 49 8.41 -0.53 5.33
N ASN A 50 9.03 0.65 5.38
CA ASN A 50 8.41 1.86 5.90
C ASN A 50 7.90 2.80 4.80
N SER A 51 8.13 2.47 3.53
CA SER A 51 7.72 3.31 2.41
C SER A 51 7.22 2.48 1.21
N PRO A 52 6.33 3.06 0.39
CA PRO A 52 5.91 2.47 -0.87
C PRO A 52 7.08 2.20 -1.81
N ARG A 53 6.96 1.17 -2.66
CA ARG A 53 7.98 0.89 -3.68
C ARG A 53 7.93 2.01 -4.73
N LYS A 54 9.04 2.71 -4.95
CA LYS A 54 9.16 3.63 -6.09
C LYS A 54 8.88 2.83 -7.37
N LYS A 55 7.97 3.33 -8.21
CA LYS A 55 7.75 2.76 -9.55
C LYS A 55 9.05 2.94 -10.33
N LYS A 56 9.56 1.85 -10.92
CA LYS A 56 10.68 1.98 -11.86
C LYS A 56 10.14 2.75 -13.08
N PRO A 57 10.83 3.78 -13.59
CA PRO A 57 10.48 4.37 -14.87
C PRO A 57 10.51 3.25 -15.93
N SER A 58 9.49 3.20 -16.78
CA SER A 58 9.45 2.29 -17.92
C SER A 58 10.72 2.51 -18.74
N ALA A 59 11.49 1.44 -18.94
CA ALA A 59 12.78 1.49 -19.61
C ALA A 59 12.58 1.71 -21.11
N THR A 60 12.33 2.94 -21.53
CA THR A 60 12.32 3.33 -22.95
C THR A 60 13.70 3.80 -23.43
N SER A 61 14.71 3.84 -22.56
CA SER A 61 16.07 4.30 -22.90
C SER A 61 17.12 3.51 -22.12
N LYS A 62 17.42 2.28 -22.55
CA LYS A 62 18.55 1.49 -22.03
C LYS A 62 19.48 0.96 -23.13
N TYR A 63 19.18 1.24 -24.39
CA TYR A 63 20.00 0.82 -25.52
C TYR A 63 20.73 2.04 -26.08
N VAL A 64 22.05 1.99 -26.04
CA VAL A 64 22.91 2.93 -26.77
C VAL A 64 22.97 2.43 -28.21
N ARG A 65 22.64 3.27 -29.19
CA ARG A 65 22.84 2.94 -30.61
C ARG A 65 24.34 2.94 -30.89
N ILE A 66 24.86 1.86 -31.45
CA ILE A 66 26.21 1.78 -31.99
C ILE A 66 26.04 1.88 -33.51
N GLU A 67 26.66 2.88 -34.12
CA GLU A 67 26.73 2.99 -35.59
C GLU A 67 27.84 2.04 -36.08
N LEU A 68 27.50 1.20 -37.06
CA LEU A 68 28.42 0.29 -37.77
C LEU A 68 28.83 0.90 -39.10
#